data_AF-A0A7C7QEL4-F1
#
_entry.id   AF-A0A7C7QEL4-F1
#
_cell.length_a   1.000
_cell.length_b   1.000
_cell.length_c   1.000
_cell.angle_alpha   90.00
_cell.angle_beta   90.00
_cell.angle_gamma   90.00
#
_symmetry.space_group_name_H-M   'P 1'
#
loop_
_entity.id
_entity.type
_entity.pdbx_description
1 polymer ?
#
loop_
_entity_poly.entity_id
_entity_poly.type
_entity_poly.pdbx_seq_one_letter_code
_entity_poly.pdbx_strand_id
1 'polypeptide(L)' 'MTNKALSDEALDILFREARSHNGWLNKPVSDELIRQIYDLLRMGPTSANSCPARFVFIKSDSAR' A
#
# COMPACT_ATOMS: atom_id res chain seq x y z
N MET A 1 15.64 -19.78 9.88
CA MET A 1 14.78 -18.57 9.90
C MET A 1 15.68 -17.40 10.24
N THR A 2 16.03 -16.57 9.26
CA THR A 2 16.81 -15.35 9.51
C THR A 2 15.89 -14.35 10.21
N ASN A 3 16.07 -14.18 11.51
CA ASN A 3 15.35 -13.17 12.28
C ASN A 3 15.96 -11.79 11.97
N LYS A 4 15.72 -11.30 10.74
CA LYS A 4 16.18 -9.99 10.30
C LYS A 4 15.08 -8.99 10.59
N ALA A 5 15.27 -8.21 11.64
CA ALA A 5 14.43 -7.05 11.91
C ALA A 5 14.52 -6.05 10.73
N LEU A 6 13.45 -5.29 10.51
CA LEU A 6 13.48 -4.13 9.63
C LEU A 6 14.49 -3.10 10.18
N SER A 7 15.09 -2.31 9.29
CA SER A 7 15.90 -1.16 9.73
C SER A 7 15.03 -0.14 10.46
N ASP A 8 15.64 0.67 11.32
CA ASP A 8 14.93 1.78 11.97
C ASP A 8 14.30 2.72 10.95
N GLU A 9 15.00 3.02 9.85
CA GLU A 9 14.47 3.82 8.74
C GLU A 9 13.18 3.23 8.16
N ALA A 10 13.13 1.92 7.92
CA ALA A 10 11.93 1.27 7.39
C ALA A 10 10.78 1.31 8.41
N LEU A 11 11.09 1.20 9.71
CA LEU A 11 10.10 1.30 10.78
C LEU A 11 9.56 2.73 10.92
N ASP A 12 10.40 3.74 10.73
CA ASP A 12 10.01 5.15 10.74
C ASP A 12 9.07 5.46 9.57
N ILE A 13 9.44 5.03 8.35
CA ILE A 13 8.63 5.20 7.13
C ILE A 13 7.26 4.53 7.26
N LEU A 14 7.20 3.31 7.79
CA LEU A 14 5.97 2.51 7.78
C LEU A 14 5.06 2.78 8.98
N PHE A 15 5.62 3.08 10.16
CA PHE A 15 4.85 3.03 11.42
C PHE A 15 5.03 4.24 12.34
N ARG A 16 6.26 4.72 12.59
CA ARG A 16 6.49 5.73 13.64
C ARG A 16 6.18 7.14 13.14
N GLU A 17 6.61 7.45 11.91
CA GLU A 17 6.46 8.78 11.29
C GLU A 17 5.35 8.83 10.24
N ALA A 18 4.84 7.69 9.78
CA ALA A 18 3.72 7.63 8.84
C ALA A 18 2.49 8.40 9.38
N ARG A 19 1.96 9.35 8.60
CA ARG A 19 0.75 10.12 8.92
C ARG A 19 -0.18 10.18 7.72
N SER A 20 -1.47 10.33 7.97
CA SER A 20 -2.46 10.55 6.91
C SER A 20 -2.18 11.86 6.18
N HIS A 21 -2.05 11.82 4.86
CA HIS A 21 -1.88 13.01 4.03
C HIS A 21 -3.23 13.69 3.79
N ASN A 22 -3.32 14.98 4.09
CA ASN A 22 -4.52 15.80 3.88
C ASN A 22 -4.57 16.51 2.52
N GLY A 23 -3.48 16.47 1.75
CA GLY A 23 -3.37 17.11 0.45
C GLY A 23 -2.57 16.25 -0.53
N TRP A 24 -2.93 16.31 -1.81
CA TRP A 24 -2.34 15.51 -2.87
C TRP A 24 -1.75 16.41 -3.96
N LEU A 25 -0.63 15.98 -4.53
CA LEU A 25 -0.05 16.65 -5.69
C LEU A 25 -0.92 16.38 -6.93
N ASN A 26 -0.95 17.34 -7.87
CA ASN A 26 -1.53 17.11 -9.19
C ASN A 26 -0.57 16.27 -10.07
N LYS A 27 -0.29 15.04 -9.62
CA LYS A 27 0.61 14.09 -10.26
C LYS A 27 -0.07 12.72 -10.32
N PRO A 28 -0.20 12.09 -11.50
CA PRO A 28 -0.78 10.77 -11.60
C PRO A 28 0.13 9.71 -10.96
N VAL A 29 -0.49 8.68 -10.38
CA VAL A 29 0.18 7.44 -9.96
C VAL A 29 0.25 6.51 -11.17
N SER A 30 1.43 5.95 -11.45
CA SER A 30 1.62 5.02 -12.58
C SER A 30 0.97 3.66 -12.31
N ASP A 31 0.59 2.96 -13.38
CA ASP A 31 0.00 1.63 -13.27
C ASP A 31 1.01 0.60 -12.76
N GLU A 32 2.29 0.80 -13.06
CA GLU A 32 3.40 0.01 -12.52
C GLU A 32 3.43 0.08 -10.99
N LEU A 33 3.33 1.29 -10.43
CA LEU A 33 3.38 1.48 -8.99
C LEU A 33 2.13 0.91 -8.31
N ILE A 34 0.96 1.09 -8.93
CA ILE A 34 -0.29 0.47 -8.46
C ILE A 34 -0.14 -1.06 -8.38
N ARG A 35 0.41 -1.69 -9.42
CA ARG A 35 0.67 -3.13 -9.45
C ARG A 35 1.65 -3.57 -8.37
N GLN A 36 2.76 -2.85 -8.19
CA GLN A 36 3.75 -3.15 -7.15
C GLN A 36 3.13 -3.13 -5.74
N ILE A 37 2.28 -2.14 -5.44
CA ILE A 37 1.58 -2.06 -4.16
C ILE A 37 0.59 -3.21 -4.01
N TYR A 38 -0.17 -3.52 -5.06
CA TYR A 38 -1.13 -4.62 -5.03
C TYR A 38 -0.45 -5.97 -4.79
N ASP A 39 0.69 -6.22 -5.43
CA ASP A 39 1.45 -7.47 -5.28
C ASP A 39 1.94 -7.69 -3.84
N LEU A 40 2.26 -6.61 -3.11
CA LEU A 40 2.54 -6.69 -1.67
C LEU A 40 1.26 -6.89 -0.86
N LEU A 41 0.22 -6.09 -1.14
CA LEU A 41 -1.04 -6.10 -0.39
C LEU A 41 -1.74 -7.47 -0.45
N ARG A 42 -1.74 -8.14 -1.60
CA ARG A 42 -2.42 -9.45 -1.77
C ARG A 42 -1.80 -10.58 -0.95
N MET A 43 -0.57 -10.38 -0.44
CA MET A 43 0.12 -11.33 0.44
C MET A 43 -0.24 -11.13 1.92
N GLY A 44 -1.04 -10.10 2.24
CA GLY A 44 -1.52 -9.86 3.59
C GLY A 44 -2.32 -11.06 4.13
N PRO A 45 -2.04 -11.54 5.35
CA PRO A 45 -2.76 -12.67 5.92
C PRO A 45 -4.23 -12.30 6.16
N THR A 46 -5.13 -13.23 5.88
CA THR A 46 -6.56 -13.07 6.12
C THR A 46 -7.08 -14.21 6.99
N SER A 47 -8.21 -14.01 7.67
CA SER A 47 -8.82 -15.09 8.47
C SER A 47 -9.03 -16.32 7.61
N ALA A 48 -8.53 -17.46 8.08
CA ALA A 48 -8.52 -18.74 7.37
C ALA A 48 -7.95 -18.67 5.94
N ASN A 49 -7.08 -17.69 5.65
CA ASN A 49 -6.55 -17.40 4.31
C ASN A 49 -7.65 -17.27 3.23
N SER A 50 -8.82 -16.75 3.61
CA SER A 50 -10.00 -16.68 2.74
C SER A 50 -9.90 -15.65 1.59
N CYS A 51 -8.95 -14.72 1.66
CA CYS A 51 -8.69 -13.71 0.62
C CYS A 51 -9.97 -13.00 0.09
N PRO A 52 -10.83 -12.44 0.96
CA PRO A 52 -12.15 -11.96 0.55
C PRO A 52 -12.12 -10.60 -0.15
N ALA A 53 -11.00 -9.86 -0.06
CA ALA A 53 -10.92 -8.50 -0.56
C ALA A 53 -11.15 -8.40 -2.08
N ARG A 54 -11.77 -7.30 -2.51
CA ARG A 54 -11.98 -6.93 -3.91
C ARG A 54 -11.57 -5.47 -4.08
N PHE A 55 -10.73 -5.20 -5.07
CA PHE A 55 -10.15 -3.87 -5.29
C PHE A 55 -10.55 -3.33 -6.66
N VAL A 56 -10.92 -2.06 -6.70
CA VAL A 56 -11.20 -1.30 -7.94
C VAL A 56 -10.33 -0.05 -7.90
N PHE A 57 -9.49 0.14 -8.93
CA PHE A 57 -8.64 1.32 -9.05
C PHE A 57 -9.32 2.35 -9.96
N ILE A 58 -9.69 3.49 -9.38
CA ILE A 58 -10.38 4.57 -10.10
C ILE A 58 -9.38 5.67 -10.42
N LYS A 59 -9.22 5.98 -11.71
CA LYS A 59 -8.28 7.02 -12.21
C LYS A 59 -8.96 8.14 -12.99
N SER A 60 -10.28 8.08 -13.17
CA SER A 60 -11.03 9.07 -13.94
C SER A 60 -11.28 10.33 -13.13
N ASP A 61 -11.14 11.49 -13.76
CA ASP A 61 -11.44 12.79 -13.13
C ASP A 61 -12.91 12.96 -12.75
N SER A 62 -13.82 12.29 -13.47
CA SER A 62 -15.26 12.28 -13.17
C SER A 62 -15.63 11.63 -11.84
N ALA A 63 -14.69 10.97 -11.16
CA ALA A 63 -14.90 10.26 -9.89
C ALA A 63 -14.17 10.92 -8.70
N ARG A 64 -13.65 12.14 -8.88
CA ARG A 64 -13.00 12.92 -7.82
C ARG A 64 -14.00 13.58 -6.88
#